data_AF-A0A352WJ99-F1
#
_entry.id   AF-A0A352WJ99-F1
#
_cell.length_a   1.000
_cell.length_b   1.000
_cell.length_c   1.000
_cell.angle_alpha   90.00
_cell.angle_beta   90.00
_cell.angle_gamma   90.00
#
_symmetry.space_group_name_H-M   'P 1'
#
loop_
_entity.id
_entity.type
_entity.pdbx_description
1 polymer ?
#
loop_
_entity_poly.entity_id
_entity_poly.type
_entity_poly.pdbx_seq_one_letter_code
_entity_poly.pdbx_strand_id
1 'polypeptide(L)'
;MDRKVRKRIVTLTIWCLVLTFLVIGEAAALVIMGLKVYEEKDGFPIAVKFSLPQYMSLGETDLPQLVEDNYVKYLHKAYLFWGEYPDAEMLKISDKIPRNDFDFSNEFIVDETNGFKYHVKNGERDSRVAIDVSQYQTTIDWKQVKEAGVSVAIVRLGFRGYGATGSLNLDPMFKEHYEGAAKAGLEVMPYFFTEAVNYEEGVEEAQYLLTNMKGRTKTESIVLDTELIWNDDSARANNISNEDRTAAIKGFCDTVKAAGYNPIIYASHGWFILHMDLEQFADYDFWLAAYDEVDFPYRLVGWQYTPYGSCPGVDGEVDISVWFK
;
A
#
# COMPACT_ATOMS: atom_id res chain seq x y z
N MET A 1 30.59 -18.11 61.40
CA MET A 1 31.30 -17.84 60.12
C MET A 1 32.44 -16.87 60.39
N ASP A 2 33.68 -17.26 60.09
CA ASP A 2 34.89 -16.46 60.34
C ASP A 2 34.77 -15.07 59.67
N ARG A 3 35.27 -14.03 60.35
CA ARG A 3 35.29 -12.64 59.86
C ARG A 3 36.00 -12.52 58.50
N LYS A 4 37.03 -13.35 58.26
CA LYS A 4 37.69 -13.44 56.94
C LYS A 4 36.77 -14.04 55.88
N VAL A 5 35.99 -15.06 56.23
CA VAL A 5 35.02 -15.69 55.31
C VAL A 5 33.87 -14.73 55.00
N ARG A 6 33.34 -14.00 55.99
CA ARG A 6 32.31 -12.97 55.76
C ARG A 6 32.82 -11.84 54.86
N LYS A 7 34.06 -11.39 55.05
CA LYS A 7 34.68 -10.37 54.19
C LYS A 7 34.85 -10.89 52.75
N ARG A 8 35.28 -12.15 52.57
CA ARG A 8 35.38 -12.79 51.24
C ARG A 8 34.03 -12.93 50.55
N ILE A 9 32.98 -13.33 51.26
CA ILE A 9 31.63 -13.44 50.70
C ILE A 9 31.13 -12.06 50.27
N VAL A 10 31.26 -11.04 51.12
CA VAL A 10 30.86 -9.66 50.76
C VAL A 10 31.64 -9.17 49.53
N THR A 11 32.95 -9.42 49.48
CA THR A 11 33.77 -9.07 48.32
C THR A 11 33.33 -9.83 47.07
N LEU A 12 33.03 -11.12 47.16
CA LEU A 12 32.51 -11.92 46.05
C LEU A 12 31.12 -11.45 45.60
N THR A 13 30.22 -11.11 46.51
CA THR A 13 28.90 -10.58 46.19
C THR A 13 29.01 -9.22 45.49
N ILE A 14 29.90 -8.35 45.95
CA ILE A 14 30.19 -7.07 45.28
C ILE A 14 30.74 -7.32 43.88
N TRP A 15 31.69 -8.25 43.71
CA TRP A 15 32.21 -8.61 42.38
C TRP A 15 31.15 -9.24 41.48
N CYS A 16 30.27 -10.10 42.01
CA CYS A 16 29.14 -10.63 41.25
C CYS A 16 28.19 -9.52 40.82
N LEU A 17 27.86 -8.56 41.69
CA LEU A 17 27.04 -7.40 41.32
C LEU A 17 27.72 -6.55 40.25
N VAL A 18 29.03 -6.28 40.38
CA VAL A 18 29.82 -5.56 39.37
C VAL A 18 29.83 -6.30 38.04
N LEU A 19 30.02 -7.63 38.04
CA LEU A 19 29.93 -8.48 36.86
C LEU A 19 28.53 -8.46 36.25
N THR A 20 27.47 -8.52 37.07
CA THR A 20 26.09 -8.42 36.58
C THR A 20 25.84 -7.05 35.94
N PHE A 21 26.31 -5.96 36.52
CA PHE A 21 26.19 -4.63 35.92
C PHE A 21 27.04 -4.48 34.65
N LEU A 22 28.20 -5.13 34.58
CA LEU A 22 29.00 -5.21 33.35
C LEU A 22 28.27 -5.98 32.25
N VAL A 23 27.68 -7.14 32.56
CA VAL A 23 26.90 -7.94 31.60
C VAL A 23 25.63 -7.21 31.17
N ILE A 24 24.93 -6.51 32.07
CA ILE A 24 23.79 -5.66 31.72
C ILE A 24 24.25 -4.48 30.85
N GLY A 25 25.40 -3.87 31.17
CA GLY A 25 25.99 -2.80 30.38
C GLY A 25 26.39 -3.27 28.98
N GLU A 26 26.97 -4.46 28.84
CA GLU A 26 27.29 -5.10 27.56
C GLU A 26 26.02 -5.49 26.79
N ALA A 27 25.00 -6.05 27.46
CA ALA A 27 23.72 -6.36 26.83
C ALA A 27 23.00 -5.08 26.36
N ALA A 28 23.01 -4.02 27.16
CA ALA A 28 22.48 -2.71 26.77
C ALA A 28 23.29 -2.10 25.63
N ALA A 29 24.62 -2.23 25.64
CA ALA A 29 25.48 -1.79 24.54
C ALA A 29 25.22 -2.59 23.27
N LEU A 30 24.97 -3.91 23.35
CA LEU A 30 24.59 -4.76 22.22
C LEU A 30 23.19 -4.44 21.71
N VAL A 31 22.24 -4.10 22.59
CA VAL A 31 20.91 -3.62 22.19
C VAL A 31 21.01 -2.24 21.55
N ILE A 32 21.78 -1.31 22.12
CA ILE A 32 22.01 0.02 21.55
C ILE A 32 22.76 -0.09 20.21
N MET A 33 23.75 -0.97 20.10
CA MET A 33 24.49 -1.22 18.87
C MET A 33 23.63 -1.99 17.86
N GLY A 34 22.73 -2.87 18.31
CA GLY A 34 21.71 -3.52 17.49
C GLY A 34 20.67 -2.53 16.98
N LEU A 35 20.23 -1.59 17.81
CA LEU A 35 19.37 -0.45 17.45
C LEU A 35 20.10 0.49 16.49
N LYS A 36 21.40 0.75 16.71
CA LYS A 36 22.23 1.56 15.80
C LYS A 36 22.49 0.87 14.46
N VAL A 37 22.65 -0.46 14.45
CA VAL A 37 22.77 -1.25 13.22
C VAL A 37 21.41 -1.38 12.53
N TYR A 38 20.31 -1.39 13.28
CA TYR A 38 18.94 -1.31 12.74
C TYR A 38 18.64 0.08 12.18
N GLU A 39 19.13 1.16 12.81
CA GLU A 39 19.09 2.54 12.31
C GLU A 39 20.06 2.76 11.12
N GLU A 40 21.25 2.14 11.11
CA GLU A 40 22.22 2.25 10.00
C GLU A 40 21.90 1.31 8.83
N LYS A 41 21.13 0.26 9.08
CA LYS A 41 20.63 -0.68 8.06
C LYS A 41 19.13 -0.71 8.01
N ASP A 42 18.52 0.47 8.21
CA ASP A 42 17.14 0.84 7.91
C ASP A 42 16.41 -0.33 7.27
N GLY A 43 15.42 -0.93 7.95
CA GLY A 43 14.62 -2.12 7.57
C GLY A 43 13.93 -2.01 6.20
N PHE A 44 14.73 -1.72 5.20
CA PHE A 44 14.54 -1.29 3.85
C PHE A 44 15.45 -2.17 2.99
N PRO A 45 15.13 -2.31 1.69
CA PRO A 45 16.04 -2.97 0.77
C PRO A 45 17.38 -2.24 0.74
N ILE A 46 18.45 -3.00 1.02
CA ILE A 46 19.81 -2.52 0.89
C ILE A 46 20.03 -2.19 -0.59
N ALA A 47 20.25 -0.92 -0.92
CA ALA A 47 20.78 -0.53 -2.22
C ALA A 47 22.11 -1.26 -2.46
N VAL A 48 22.07 -2.31 -3.27
CA VAL A 48 23.29 -3.01 -3.68
C VAL A 48 23.94 -2.16 -4.77
N LYS A 49 24.88 -1.30 -4.38
CA LYS A 49 25.81 -0.70 -5.34
C LYS A 49 26.73 -1.78 -5.86
N PHE A 50 26.37 -2.38 -6.99
CA PHE A 50 27.32 -3.16 -7.78
C PHE A 50 28.30 -2.19 -8.42
N SER A 51 29.55 -2.18 -7.97
CA SER A 51 30.63 -1.68 -8.83
C SER A 51 30.87 -2.76 -9.87
N LEU A 52 30.42 -2.53 -11.10
CA LEU A 52 30.77 -3.39 -12.23
C LEU A 52 32.31 -3.52 -12.27
N PRO A 53 32.87 -4.74 -12.27
CA PRO A 53 34.30 -4.90 -12.46
C PRO A 53 34.66 -4.30 -13.82
N GLN A 54 35.79 -3.60 -13.81
CA GLN A 54 36.43 -2.90 -14.93
C GLN A 54 36.04 -3.48 -16.30
N TYR A 55 35.35 -2.66 -17.12
CA TYR A 55 34.81 -3.06 -18.41
C TYR A 55 35.83 -3.86 -19.24
N MET A 56 35.47 -5.10 -19.57
CA MET A 56 36.13 -5.83 -20.64
C MET A 56 35.62 -5.22 -21.95
N SER A 57 36.49 -4.54 -22.70
CA SER A 57 36.11 -3.96 -23.99
C SER A 57 35.78 -5.10 -24.96
N LEU A 58 34.49 -5.31 -25.23
CA LEU A 58 33.97 -6.34 -26.12
C LEU A 58 33.89 -5.89 -27.60
N GLY A 59 34.55 -4.77 -27.94
CA GLY A 59 34.53 -4.21 -29.29
C GLY A 59 33.17 -3.63 -29.71
N GLU A 60 33.10 -3.08 -30.92
CA GLU A 60 31.87 -2.57 -31.54
C GLU A 60 31.01 -3.74 -32.06
N THR A 61 30.22 -4.35 -31.18
CA THR A 61 29.18 -5.32 -31.53
C THR A 61 27.95 -5.06 -30.67
N ASP A 62 26.75 -5.52 -31.08
CA ASP A 62 25.52 -5.41 -30.27
C ASP A 62 25.52 -6.32 -29.02
N LEU A 63 26.54 -7.18 -28.87
CA LEU A 63 26.64 -8.19 -27.82
C LEU A 63 26.68 -7.60 -26.39
N PRO A 64 27.42 -6.52 -26.09
CA PRO A 64 27.44 -5.92 -24.77
C PRO A 64 26.07 -5.37 -24.37
N GLN A 65 25.37 -4.72 -25.30
CA GLN A 65 24.02 -4.23 -25.08
C GLN A 65 23.06 -5.38 -24.79
N LEU A 66 23.11 -6.46 -25.58
CA LEU A 66 22.29 -7.65 -25.34
C LEU A 66 22.56 -8.31 -23.99
N VAL A 67 23.81 -8.29 -23.51
CA VAL A 67 24.17 -8.82 -22.19
C VAL A 67 23.59 -7.95 -21.08
N GLU A 68 23.69 -6.63 -21.24
CA GLU A 68 23.12 -5.65 -20.31
C GLU A 68 21.60 -5.72 -20.25
N ASP A 69 20.91 -5.73 -21.39
CA ASP A 69 19.45 -5.86 -21.49
C ASP A 69 18.97 -7.15 -20.83
N ASN A 70 19.68 -8.26 -21.05
CA ASN A 70 19.38 -9.52 -20.38
C ASN A 70 19.58 -9.43 -18.86
N TYR A 71 20.66 -8.79 -18.41
CA TYR A 71 20.93 -8.61 -16.99
C TYR A 71 19.83 -7.79 -16.30
N VAL A 72 19.45 -6.64 -16.88
CA VAL A 72 18.36 -5.80 -16.38
C VAL A 72 17.04 -6.57 -16.35
N LYS A 73 16.73 -7.33 -17.41
CA LYS A 73 15.55 -8.21 -17.45
C LYS A 73 15.51 -9.24 -16.31
N TYR A 74 16.66 -9.76 -15.86
CA TYR A 74 16.72 -10.63 -14.69
C TYR A 74 16.52 -9.88 -13.39
N LEU A 75 17.00 -8.64 -13.28
CA LEU A 75 16.81 -7.82 -12.09
C LEU A 75 15.32 -7.52 -11.85
N HIS A 76 14.55 -7.14 -12.88
CA HIS A 76 13.09 -6.91 -12.75
C HIS A 76 12.31 -8.13 -12.24
N LYS A 77 12.86 -9.35 -12.35
CA LYS A 77 12.21 -10.55 -11.77
C LYS A 77 12.36 -10.65 -10.26
N ALA A 78 13.40 -10.02 -9.70
CA ALA A 78 13.80 -10.11 -8.30
C ALA A 78 13.67 -8.78 -7.54
N TYR A 79 13.65 -7.66 -8.26
CA TYR A 79 13.63 -6.31 -7.70
C TYR A 79 12.61 -5.45 -8.41
N LEU A 80 11.91 -4.64 -7.61
CA LEU A 80 11.19 -3.45 -8.04
C LEU A 80 12.18 -2.30 -8.20
N PHE A 81 11.97 -1.46 -9.20
CA PHE A 81 12.84 -0.33 -9.49
C PHE A 81 12.12 0.96 -9.14
N TRP A 82 12.82 1.84 -8.45
CA TRP A 82 12.44 3.23 -8.28
C TRP A 82 13.47 4.13 -8.95
N GLY A 83 13.11 4.69 -10.11
CA GLY A 83 14.02 5.37 -11.02
C GLY A 83 14.57 4.44 -12.12
N GLU A 84 15.57 4.91 -12.86
CA GLU A 84 16.13 4.21 -14.02
C GLU A 84 17.47 3.54 -13.70
N TYR A 85 17.68 2.31 -14.20
CA TYR A 85 18.98 1.64 -14.10
C TYR A 85 20.07 2.47 -14.82
N PRO A 86 21.31 2.56 -14.30
CA PRO A 86 21.85 1.89 -13.10
C PRO A 86 21.64 2.62 -11.77
N ASP A 87 21.01 3.79 -11.80
CA ASP A 87 20.86 4.66 -10.61
C ASP A 87 19.57 4.40 -9.82
N ALA A 88 18.72 3.49 -10.29
CA ALA A 88 17.49 3.10 -9.64
C ALA A 88 17.73 2.56 -8.22
N GLU A 89 16.87 2.96 -7.30
CA GLU A 89 16.72 2.28 -6.04
C GLU A 89 16.01 0.94 -6.29
N MET A 90 16.68 -0.16 -5.94
CA MET A 90 16.19 -1.52 -6.19
C MET A 90 15.62 -2.12 -4.91
N LEU A 91 14.30 -2.31 -4.87
CA LEU A 91 13.60 -2.93 -3.75
C LEU A 91 13.41 -4.43 -4.01
N LYS A 92 13.92 -5.28 -3.12
CA LYS A 92 13.76 -6.73 -3.29
C LYS A 92 12.28 -7.11 -3.23
N ILE A 93 11.81 -7.86 -4.23
CA ILE A 93 10.45 -8.40 -4.24
C ILE A 93 10.33 -9.44 -3.11
N SER A 94 9.36 -9.24 -2.21
CA SER A 94 9.11 -10.18 -1.12
C SER A 94 8.48 -11.46 -1.64
N ASP A 95 8.96 -12.61 -1.15
CA ASP A 95 8.37 -13.93 -1.39
C ASP A 95 7.22 -14.26 -0.43
N LYS A 96 6.99 -13.41 0.58
CA LYS A 96 5.91 -13.57 1.57
C LYS A 96 4.57 -13.06 1.07
N ILE A 97 4.59 -12.19 0.06
CA ILE A 97 3.40 -11.57 -0.49
C ILE A 97 3.00 -12.34 -1.75
N PRO A 98 1.74 -12.81 -1.85
CA PRO A 98 1.25 -13.46 -3.06
C PRO A 98 1.50 -12.58 -4.29
N ARG A 99 1.92 -13.19 -5.40
CA ARG A 99 2.19 -12.48 -6.66
C ARG A 99 1.01 -12.56 -7.61
N ASN A 100 0.85 -11.55 -8.47
CA ASN A 100 0.02 -11.67 -9.67
C ASN A 100 0.87 -12.23 -10.83
N ASP A 101 0.21 -12.75 -11.86
CA ASP A 101 0.82 -13.25 -13.09
C ASP A 101 0.49 -12.36 -14.31
N PHE A 102 0.13 -11.10 -14.07
CA PHE A 102 -0.34 -10.20 -15.12
C PHE A 102 0.79 -9.79 -16.06
N ASP A 103 0.51 -9.88 -17.35
CA ASP A 103 1.30 -9.23 -18.39
C ASP A 103 0.65 -7.89 -18.74
N PHE A 104 1.02 -6.84 -18.01
CA PHE A 104 0.48 -5.48 -18.18
C PHE A 104 0.65 -4.91 -19.59
N SER A 105 1.60 -5.43 -20.38
CA SER A 105 1.85 -5.00 -21.74
C SER A 105 0.93 -5.67 -22.76
N ASN A 106 0.53 -6.93 -22.53
CA ASN A 106 -0.16 -7.73 -23.55
C ASN A 106 -1.57 -8.21 -23.14
N GLU A 107 -1.91 -8.23 -21.86
CA GLU A 107 -3.20 -8.77 -21.37
C GLU A 107 -4.25 -7.68 -21.11
N PHE A 108 -3.98 -6.42 -21.45
CA PHE A 108 -4.92 -5.33 -21.23
C PHE A 108 -5.30 -4.66 -22.54
N ILE A 109 -6.61 -4.59 -22.80
CA ILE A 109 -7.18 -3.98 -24.01
C ILE A 109 -8.12 -2.84 -23.65
N VAL A 110 -8.22 -1.85 -24.54
CA VAL A 110 -9.25 -0.81 -24.45
C VAL A 110 -10.42 -1.23 -25.34
N ASP A 111 -11.62 -1.27 -24.78
CA ASP A 111 -12.84 -1.49 -25.56
C ASP A 111 -13.19 -0.20 -26.30
N GLU A 112 -13.12 -0.23 -27.63
CA GLU A 112 -13.36 0.95 -28.47
C GLU A 112 -14.78 1.52 -28.34
N THR A 113 -15.74 0.73 -27.82
CA THR A 113 -17.15 1.13 -27.72
C THR A 113 -17.40 2.05 -26.53
N ASN A 114 -16.79 1.74 -25.37
CA ASN A 114 -17.00 2.48 -24.12
C ASN A 114 -15.73 3.17 -23.60
N GLY A 115 -14.57 2.92 -24.21
CA GLY A 115 -13.29 3.52 -23.83
C GLY A 115 -12.67 2.95 -22.55
N PHE A 116 -13.25 1.90 -21.96
CA PHE A 116 -12.72 1.30 -20.73
C PHE A 116 -11.65 0.26 -21.02
N LYS A 117 -10.67 0.18 -20.11
CA LYS A 117 -9.63 -0.85 -20.11
C LYS A 117 -10.16 -2.14 -19.46
N TYR A 118 -9.79 -3.28 -20.02
CA TYR A 118 -10.13 -4.61 -19.52
C TYR A 118 -8.91 -5.52 -19.51
N HIS A 119 -8.83 -6.39 -18.50
CA HIS A 119 -7.91 -7.52 -18.51
C HIS A 119 -8.54 -8.67 -19.30
N VAL A 120 -7.74 -9.31 -20.14
CA VAL A 120 -8.12 -10.42 -21.00
C VAL A 120 -7.12 -11.55 -20.81
N LYS A 121 -7.61 -12.70 -20.34
CA LYS A 121 -6.82 -13.91 -20.15
C LYS A 121 -7.38 -15.00 -21.04
N ASN A 122 -6.52 -15.65 -21.83
CA ASN A 122 -6.91 -16.70 -22.79
C ASN A 122 -8.03 -16.28 -23.78
N GLY A 123 -8.07 -14.99 -24.14
CA GLY A 123 -9.07 -14.45 -25.08
C GLY A 123 -10.43 -14.13 -24.46
N GLU A 124 -10.59 -14.28 -23.14
CA GLU A 124 -11.82 -13.93 -22.42
C GLU A 124 -11.61 -12.76 -21.46
N ARG A 125 -12.64 -11.92 -21.32
CA ARG A 125 -12.63 -10.80 -20.36
C ARG A 125 -12.60 -11.34 -18.93
N ASP A 126 -11.51 -11.05 -18.23
CA ASP A 126 -11.25 -11.51 -16.87
C ASP A 126 -11.24 -10.36 -15.84
N SER A 127 -11.86 -9.24 -16.19
CA SER A 127 -12.06 -8.13 -15.27
C SER A 127 -13.41 -7.45 -15.43
N ARG A 128 -13.66 -6.54 -14.50
CA ARG A 128 -14.79 -5.63 -14.46
C ARG A 128 -14.27 -4.19 -14.48
N VAL A 129 -15.16 -3.26 -14.77
CA VAL A 129 -14.86 -1.82 -14.65
C VAL A 129 -15.36 -1.34 -13.30
N ALA A 130 -14.48 -0.67 -12.56
CA ALA A 130 -14.82 0.07 -11.36
C ALA A 130 -14.63 1.58 -11.59
N ILE A 131 -15.50 2.37 -10.97
CA ILE A 131 -15.26 3.80 -10.76
C ILE A 131 -15.21 4.06 -9.27
N ASP A 132 -14.43 5.04 -8.85
CA ASP A 132 -14.45 5.53 -7.48
C ASP A 132 -14.94 6.99 -7.42
N VAL A 133 -15.75 7.28 -6.40
CA VAL A 133 -16.49 8.53 -6.30
C VAL A 133 -16.57 9.03 -4.87
N SER A 134 -16.64 10.35 -4.74
CA SER A 134 -16.78 11.04 -3.45
C SER A 134 -17.65 12.28 -3.61
N GLN A 135 -17.65 13.19 -2.62
CA GLN A 135 -18.35 14.47 -2.72
C GLN A 135 -18.00 15.31 -3.96
N TYR A 136 -16.89 15.03 -4.65
CA TYR A 136 -16.48 15.76 -5.85
C TYR A 136 -17.34 15.42 -7.08
N GLN A 137 -17.96 14.23 -7.14
CA GLN A 137 -18.91 13.85 -8.18
C GLN A 137 -20.33 14.17 -7.72
N THR A 138 -20.73 15.45 -7.85
CA THR A 138 -21.97 15.97 -7.23
C THR A 138 -23.29 15.43 -7.80
N THR A 139 -23.33 14.95 -9.04
CA THR A 139 -24.54 14.37 -9.65
C THR A 139 -24.14 13.17 -10.50
N ILE A 140 -24.76 12.02 -10.23
CA ILE A 140 -24.49 10.77 -10.92
C ILE A 140 -25.79 10.10 -11.36
N ASP A 141 -25.95 9.87 -12.66
CA ASP A 141 -26.94 8.96 -13.21
C ASP A 141 -26.40 7.52 -13.17
N TRP A 142 -26.65 6.84 -12.06
CA TRP A 142 -26.20 5.46 -11.84
C TRP A 142 -26.75 4.45 -12.86
N LYS A 143 -27.88 4.73 -13.52
CA LYS A 143 -28.41 3.87 -14.57
C LYS A 143 -27.56 3.98 -15.83
N GLN A 144 -27.18 5.19 -16.22
CA GLN A 144 -26.25 5.41 -17.33
C GLN A 144 -24.85 4.84 -17.03
N VAL A 145 -24.37 4.98 -15.79
CA VAL A 145 -23.10 4.36 -15.35
C VAL A 145 -23.12 2.84 -15.53
N LYS A 146 -24.21 2.18 -15.10
CA LYS A 146 -24.39 0.74 -15.30
C LYS A 146 -24.43 0.36 -16.79
N GLU A 147 -25.16 1.13 -17.59
CA GLU A 147 -25.33 0.90 -19.03
C GLU A 147 -24.02 1.12 -19.81
N ALA A 148 -23.11 1.98 -19.32
CA ALA A 148 -21.77 2.15 -19.88
C ALA A 148 -20.85 0.92 -19.68
N GLY A 149 -21.21 0.01 -18.78
CA GLY A 149 -20.45 -1.21 -18.50
C GLY A 149 -19.72 -1.22 -17.15
N VAL A 150 -19.91 -0.19 -16.32
CA VAL A 150 -19.41 -0.17 -14.95
C VAL A 150 -20.15 -1.20 -14.11
N SER A 151 -19.41 -1.99 -13.34
CA SER A 151 -19.96 -3.06 -12.50
C SER A 151 -19.70 -2.86 -11.01
N VAL A 152 -18.72 -2.02 -10.67
CA VAL A 152 -18.27 -1.78 -9.31
C VAL A 152 -18.22 -0.26 -9.08
N ALA A 153 -18.77 0.19 -7.94
CA ALA A 153 -18.65 1.56 -7.47
C ALA A 153 -17.93 1.56 -6.11
N ILE A 154 -16.81 2.25 -6.04
CA ILE A 154 -16.03 2.40 -4.80
C ILE A 154 -16.34 3.81 -4.25
N VAL A 155 -17.04 3.90 -3.12
CA VAL A 155 -17.67 5.14 -2.67
C VAL A 155 -17.02 5.64 -1.39
N ARG A 156 -16.55 6.89 -1.35
CA ARG A 156 -15.98 7.44 -0.12
C ARG A 156 -17.02 7.49 0.96
N LEU A 157 -16.80 6.75 2.04
CA LEU A 157 -17.63 6.85 3.22
C LEU A 157 -17.22 8.04 4.07
N GLY A 158 -15.93 8.20 4.27
CA GLY A 158 -15.42 9.22 5.16
C GLY A 158 -13.93 9.40 5.01
N PHE A 159 -13.42 10.32 5.80
CA PHE A 159 -12.03 10.70 5.80
C PHE A 159 -11.61 11.22 7.16
N ARG A 160 -10.33 11.09 7.48
CA ARG A 160 -9.71 11.88 8.54
C ARG A 160 -9.17 13.16 7.94
N GLY A 161 -9.56 14.29 8.54
CA GLY A 161 -9.14 15.62 8.07
C GLY A 161 -7.70 15.96 8.46
N TYR A 162 -7.19 17.03 7.88
CA TYR A 162 -5.87 17.56 8.16
C TYR A 162 -5.78 18.29 9.51
N GLY A 163 -4.56 18.75 9.83
CA GLY A 163 -4.26 19.48 11.05
C GLY A 163 -4.19 18.58 12.30
N ALA A 164 -3.61 19.10 13.38
CA ALA A 164 -3.28 18.30 14.55
C ALA A 164 -4.48 17.51 15.14
N THR A 165 -5.71 18.03 15.00
CA THR A 165 -6.91 17.39 15.54
C THR A 165 -7.37 16.16 14.75
N GLY A 166 -7.06 16.06 13.45
CA GLY A 166 -7.40 14.89 12.64
C GLY A 166 -8.87 14.47 12.75
N SER A 167 -9.82 15.36 12.47
CA SER A 167 -11.24 15.08 12.70
C SER A 167 -11.77 14.01 11.75
N LEU A 168 -12.58 13.08 12.25
CA LEU A 168 -13.29 12.10 11.41
C LEU A 168 -14.54 12.72 10.79
N ASN A 169 -14.64 12.65 9.47
CA ASN A 169 -15.72 13.26 8.70
C ASN A 169 -16.42 12.21 7.84
N LEU A 170 -17.74 12.32 7.74
CA LEU A 170 -18.54 11.57 6.76
C LEU A 170 -18.54 12.35 5.44
N ASP A 171 -18.34 11.64 4.33
CA ASP A 171 -18.53 12.25 3.01
C ASP A 171 -20.03 12.58 2.82
N PRO A 172 -20.39 13.83 2.50
CA PRO A 172 -21.78 14.24 2.42
C PRO A 172 -22.56 13.53 1.30
N MET A 173 -21.88 13.04 0.26
CA MET A 173 -22.49 12.32 -0.86
C MET A 173 -22.53 10.80 -0.64
N PHE A 174 -21.88 10.28 0.40
CA PHE A 174 -21.76 8.83 0.63
C PHE A 174 -23.10 8.10 0.54
N LYS A 175 -24.11 8.59 1.25
CA LYS A 175 -25.43 7.93 1.29
C LYS A 175 -26.06 7.87 -0.10
N GLU A 176 -26.05 9.00 -0.81
CA GLU A 176 -26.65 9.11 -2.14
C GLU A 176 -25.95 8.20 -3.15
N HIS A 177 -24.62 8.23 -3.16
CA HIS A 177 -23.81 7.40 -4.05
C HIS A 177 -23.97 5.91 -3.73
N TYR A 178 -23.87 5.54 -2.45
CA TYR A 178 -23.94 4.14 -2.03
C TYR A 178 -25.31 3.53 -2.34
N GLU A 179 -26.40 4.22 -2.00
CA GLU A 179 -27.76 3.74 -2.26
C GLU A 179 -28.10 3.79 -3.76
N GLY A 180 -27.65 4.82 -4.47
CA GLY A 180 -27.87 4.99 -5.91
C GLY A 180 -27.20 3.90 -6.74
N ALA A 181 -25.91 3.65 -6.50
CA ALA A 181 -25.15 2.60 -7.18
C ALA A 181 -25.73 1.21 -6.88
N ALA A 182 -26.06 0.92 -5.62
CA ALA A 182 -26.65 -0.35 -5.23
C ALA A 182 -28.02 -0.57 -5.90
N LYS A 183 -28.86 0.48 -5.98
CA LYS A 183 -30.17 0.42 -6.65
C LYS A 183 -30.04 0.19 -8.16
N ALA A 184 -28.99 0.69 -8.79
CA ALA A 184 -28.68 0.42 -10.19
C ALA A 184 -28.06 -0.97 -10.44
N GLY A 185 -27.82 -1.76 -9.39
CA GLY A 185 -27.30 -3.12 -9.49
C GLY A 185 -25.78 -3.17 -9.70
N LEU A 186 -25.05 -2.17 -9.20
CA LEU A 186 -23.60 -2.23 -9.09
C LEU A 186 -23.22 -2.91 -7.77
N GLU A 187 -22.08 -3.60 -7.76
CA GLU A 187 -21.40 -3.90 -6.50
C GLU A 187 -20.88 -2.58 -5.91
N VAL A 188 -21.05 -2.39 -4.61
CA VAL A 188 -20.64 -1.14 -3.94
C VAL A 188 -19.69 -1.45 -2.80
N MET A 189 -18.51 -0.86 -2.83
CA MET A 189 -17.49 -0.96 -1.76
C MET A 189 -17.26 0.43 -1.15
N PRO A 190 -17.36 0.61 0.17
CA PRO A 190 -16.99 1.86 0.80
C PRO A 190 -15.46 1.99 0.92
N TYR A 191 -14.94 3.21 0.79
CA TYR A 191 -13.56 3.51 1.14
C TYR A 191 -13.43 4.60 2.21
N PHE A 192 -12.31 4.60 2.92
CA PHE A 192 -11.96 5.61 3.91
C PHE A 192 -10.60 6.22 3.58
N PHE A 193 -10.55 7.54 3.38
CA PHE A 193 -9.29 8.26 3.19
C PHE A 193 -8.63 8.53 4.55
N THR A 194 -7.42 8.03 4.74
CA THR A 194 -6.72 8.08 6.03
C THR A 194 -5.74 9.23 6.11
N GLU A 195 -5.73 9.85 7.29
CA GLU A 195 -4.68 10.76 7.76
C GLU A 195 -4.20 10.30 9.15
N ALA A 196 -4.36 9.00 9.45
CA ALA A 196 -3.97 8.41 10.71
C ALA A 196 -2.45 8.37 10.85
N VAL A 197 -1.97 8.67 12.05
CA VAL A 197 -0.52 8.74 12.34
C VAL A 197 -0.01 7.63 13.25
N ASN A 198 -0.87 6.68 13.63
CA ASN A 198 -0.54 5.52 14.46
C ASN A 198 -1.64 4.46 14.38
N TYR A 199 -1.38 3.30 14.99
CA TYR A 199 -2.31 2.17 15.04
C TYR A 199 -3.68 2.53 15.62
N GLU A 200 -3.71 3.26 16.75
CA GLU A 200 -4.95 3.64 17.44
C GLU A 200 -5.85 4.50 16.56
N GLU A 201 -5.29 5.46 15.83
CA GLU A 201 -6.05 6.30 14.90
C GLU A 201 -6.60 5.50 13.71
N GLY A 202 -5.87 4.49 13.22
CA GLY A 202 -6.38 3.56 12.22
C GLY A 202 -7.56 2.73 12.73
N VAL A 203 -7.50 2.29 14.00
CA VAL A 203 -8.63 1.62 14.66
C VAL A 203 -9.84 2.55 14.78
N GLU A 204 -9.64 3.82 15.17
CA GLU A 204 -10.72 4.82 15.24
C GLU A 204 -11.42 5.03 13.90
N GLU A 205 -10.64 5.16 12.82
CA GLU A 205 -11.15 5.31 11.46
C GLU A 205 -11.99 4.10 11.03
N ALA A 206 -11.51 2.88 11.27
CA ALA A 206 -12.25 1.66 10.99
C ALA A 206 -13.56 1.58 11.80
N GLN A 207 -13.52 1.92 13.09
CA GLN A 207 -14.72 1.93 13.95
C GLN A 207 -15.75 2.97 13.49
N TYR A 208 -15.28 4.14 13.05
CA TYR A 208 -16.13 5.18 12.48
C TYR A 208 -16.79 4.71 11.19
N LEU A 209 -16.02 4.10 10.29
CA LEU A 209 -16.54 3.51 9.05
C LEU A 209 -17.58 2.42 9.35
N LEU A 210 -17.25 1.46 10.20
CA LEU A 210 -18.13 0.33 10.53
C LEU A 210 -19.43 0.81 11.20
N THR A 211 -19.36 1.84 12.04
CA THR A 211 -20.55 2.46 12.65
C THR A 211 -21.45 3.09 11.59
N ASN A 212 -20.87 3.80 10.64
CA ASN A 212 -21.59 4.42 9.53
C ASN A 212 -22.04 3.42 8.45
N MET A 213 -21.54 2.18 8.46
CA MET A 213 -22.02 1.11 7.58
C MET A 213 -23.24 0.35 8.13
N LYS A 214 -23.57 0.50 9.41
CA LYS A 214 -24.70 -0.23 10.02
C LYS A 214 -26.02 0.03 9.28
N GLY A 215 -26.77 -1.04 9.03
CA GLY A 215 -28.10 -0.98 8.40
C GLY A 215 -28.10 -0.78 6.89
N ARG A 216 -26.94 -0.78 6.23
CA ARG A 216 -26.82 -0.70 4.77
C ARG A 216 -26.74 -2.09 4.14
N THR A 217 -26.97 -2.15 2.82
CA THR A 217 -26.73 -3.34 2.01
C THR A 217 -25.30 -3.84 2.26
N LYS A 218 -25.17 -5.13 2.57
CA LYS A 218 -23.88 -5.74 2.92
C LYS A 218 -22.93 -5.68 1.72
N THR A 219 -21.75 -5.11 1.94
CA THR A 219 -20.54 -5.28 1.13
C THR A 219 -19.68 -6.40 1.72
N GLU A 220 -18.83 -7.02 0.91
CA GLU A 220 -17.83 -7.98 1.39
C GLU A 220 -16.50 -7.31 1.71
N SER A 221 -16.18 -6.22 1.01
CA SER A 221 -14.88 -5.55 1.10
C SER A 221 -15.01 -4.09 1.53
N ILE A 222 -13.97 -3.61 2.21
CA ILE A 222 -13.80 -2.21 2.63
C ILE A 222 -12.40 -1.77 2.22
N VAL A 223 -12.30 -0.59 1.61
CA VAL A 223 -11.03 -0.03 1.15
C VAL A 223 -10.49 0.98 2.17
N LEU A 224 -9.20 0.89 2.49
CA LEU A 224 -8.44 1.97 3.11
C LEU A 224 -7.64 2.69 2.01
N ASP A 225 -7.80 3.99 1.94
CA ASP A 225 -7.11 4.85 0.99
C ASP A 225 -6.04 5.67 1.71
N THR A 226 -4.76 5.41 1.37
CA THR A 226 -3.59 6.11 1.92
C THR A 226 -2.76 6.73 0.80
N GLU A 227 -2.52 8.04 0.92
CA GLU A 227 -1.90 8.82 -0.16
C GLU A 227 -0.85 9.81 0.36
N LEU A 228 -0.04 10.30 -0.57
CA LEU A 228 0.77 11.49 -0.39
C LEU A 228 -0.06 12.72 -0.77
N ILE A 229 -0.16 13.69 0.14
CA ILE A 229 -0.85 14.95 -0.15
C ILE A 229 0.14 16.02 -0.59
N TRP A 230 0.04 16.42 -1.85
CA TRP A 230 0.92 17.42 -2.43
C TRP A 230 0.58 18.84 -1.95
N ASN A 231 1.61 19.61 -1.60
CA ASN A 231 1.52 21.05 -1.29
C ASN A 231 0.58 21.41 -0.11
N ASP A 232 0.38 20.50 0.84
CA ASP A 232 -0.37 20.79 2.06
C ASP A 232 0.43 20.36 3.30
N ASP A 233 1.07 21.32 3.97
CA ASP A 233 1.84 21.09 5.19
C ASP A 233 0.96 20.70 6.39
N SER A 234 -0.38 20.77 6.26
CA SER A 234 -1.31 20.34 7.30
C SER A 234 -1.67 18.86 7.21
N ALA A 235 -1.31 18.18 6.10
CA ALA A 235 -1.43 16.73 5.97
C ALA A 235 -0.57 16.03 7.03
N ARG A 236 -1.22 15.18 7.81
CA ARG A 236 -0.68 14.57 9.03
C ARG A 236 0.15 13.35 8.69
N ALA A 237 -0.29 12.55 7.71
CA ALA A 237 0.31 11.28 7.32
C ALA A 237 1.46 11.41 6.31
N ASN A 238 1.72 12.60 5.77
CA ASN A 238 2.81 12.84 4.82
C ASN A 238 4.19 12.51 5.40
N ASN A 239 4.48 13.02 6.60
CA ASN A 239 5.84 13.04 7.16
C ASN A 239 6.03 12.07 8.35
N ILE A 240 5.10 11.13 8.56
CA ILE A 240 5.26 10.08 9.56
C ILE A 240 6.26 9.02 9.09
N SER A 241 6.81 8.26 10.04
CA SER A 241 7.69 7.15 9.72
C SER A 241 6.96 6.04 8.95
N ASN A 242 7.69 5.23 8.20
CA ASN A 242 7.11 4.05 7.54
C ASN A 242 6.54 3.05 8.57
N GLU A 243 7.13 2.96 9.76
CA GLU A 243 6.63 2.14 10.86
C GLU A 243 5.26 2.64 11.34
N ASP A 244 5.11 3.95 11.58
CA ASP A 244 3.86 4.56 12.02
C ASP A 244 2.76 4.43 10.94
N ARG A 245 3.11 4.67 9.67
CA ARG A 245 2.18 4.49 8.55
C ARG A 245 1.72 3.04 8.45
N THR A 246 2.67 2.10 8.56
CA THR A 246 2.36 0.66 8.54
C THR A 246 1.43 0.29 9.71
N ALA A 247 1.73 0.80 10.91
CA ALA A 247 0.92 0.57 12.10
C ALA A 247 -0.51 1.13 11.95
N ALA A 248 -0.66 2.34 11.41
CA ALA A 248 -1.96 2.94 11.13
C ALA A 248 -2.80 2.10 10.16
N ILE A 249 -2.19 1.70 9.04
CA ILE A 249 -2.85 0.83 8.04
C ILE A 249 -3.27 -0.50 8.67
N LYS A 250 -2.40 -1.13 9.49
CA LYS A 250 -2.76 -2.37 10.20
C LYS A 250 -3.92 -2.16 11.16
N GLY A 251 -3.89 -1.10 11.97
CA GLY A 251 -4.97 -0.80 12.93
C GLY A 251 -6.34 -0.75 12.26
N PHE A 252 -6.41 -0.12 11.09
CA PHE A 252 -7.62 -0.11 10.27
C PHE A 252 -7.96 -1.51 9.73
N CYS A 253 -7.03 -2.16 9.03
CA CYS A 253 -7.27 -3.43 8.34
C CYS A 253 -7.61 -4.58 9.29
N ASP A 254 -6.89 -4.69 10.42
CA ASP A 254 -7.15 -5.69 11.46
C ASP A 254 -8.55 -5.51 12.06
N THR A 255 -8.97 -4.27 12.29
CA THR A 255 -10.30 -3.94 12.81
C THR A 255 -11.40 -4.29 11.82
N VAL A 256 -11.21 -3.96 10.54
CA VAL A 256 -12.14 -4.31 9.44
C VAL A 256 -12.25 -5.83 9.28
N LYS A 257 -11.12 -6.54 9.29
CA LYS A 257 -11.05 -8.00 9.19
C LYS A 257 -11.73 -8.68 10.37
N ALA A 258 -11.50 -8.19 11.59
CA ALA A 258 -12.17 -8.69 12.80
C ALA A 258 -13.70 -8.46 12.77
N ALA A 259 -14.17 -7.43 12.07
CA ALA A 259 -15.59 -7.19 11.83
C ALA A 259 -16.21 -8.07 10.72
N GLY A 260 -15.41 -8.93 10.07
CA GLY A 260 -15.86 -9.90 9.08
C GLY A 260 -15.89 -9.38 7.64
N TYR A 261 -15.18 -8.30 7.35
CA TYR A 261 -15.00 -7.76 5.99
C TYR A 261 -13.59 -8.03 5.47
N ASN A 262 -13.44 -8.04 4.15
CA ASN A 262 -12.13 -8.11 3.50
C ASN A 262 -11.52 -6.70 3.40
N PRO A 263 -10.38 -6.40 4.07
CA PRO A 263 -9.70 -5.14 3.89
C PRO A 263 -8.91 -5.11 2.57
N ILE A 264 -9.06 -4.02 1.82
CA ILE A 264 -8.28 -3.70 0.63
C ILE A 264 -7.50 -2.42 0.92
N ILE A 265 -6.21 -2.41 0.62
CA ILE A 265 -5.37 -1.20 0.74
C ILE A 265 -5.26 -0.58 -0.65
N TYR A 266 -5.58 0.70 -0.75
CA TYR A 266 -5.35 1.53 -1.92
C TYR A 266 -4.17 2.47 -1.68
N ALA A 267 -3.27 2.54 -2.66
CA ALA A 267 -2.15 3.47 -2.69
C ALA A 267 -1.56 3.57 -4.11
N SER A 268 -0.82 4.65 -4.36
CA SER A 268 -0.01 4.76 -5.57
C SER A 268 1.21 3.83 -5.53
N HIS A 269 1.77 3.51 -6.71
CA HIS A 269 2.93 2.63 -6.85
C HIS A 269 4.09 3.01 -5.92
N GLY A 270 4.55 4.27 -6.00
CA GLY A 270 5.63 4.77 -5.14
C GLY A 270 5.27 4.73 -3.66
N TRP A 271 4.00 5.01 -3.32
CA TRP A 271 3.54 4.97 -1.94
C TRP A 271 3.58 3.56 -1.36
N PHE A 272 3.16 2.54 -2.11
CA PHE A 272 3.27 1.16 -1.67
C PHE A 272 4.71 0.73 -1.41
N ILE A 273 5.64 1.04 -2.31
CA ILE A 273 6.97 0.42 -2.26
C ILE A 273 7.96 1.21 -1.39
N LEU A 274 7.77 2.52 -1.22
CA LEU A 274 8.72 3.37 -0.48
C LEU A 274 8.25 3.76 0.92
N HIS A 275 6.95 3.70 1.20
CA HIS A 275 6.36 4.39 2.35
C HIS A 275 5.70 3.45 3.38
N MET A 276 5.78 2.14 3.18
CA MET A 276 5.22 1.16 4.11
C MET A 276 5.92 -0.20 4.01
N ASP A 277 5.80 -1.01 5.06
CA ASP A 277 6.29 -2.38 5.08
C ASP A 277 5.21 -3.34 4.53
N LEU A 278 5.30 -3.63 3.22
CA LEU A 278 4.33 -4.47 2.53
C LEU A 278 4.25 -5.90 3.07
N GLU A 279 5.33 -6.44 3.68
CA GLU A 279 5.30 -7.80 4.21
C GLU A 279 4.29 -7.94 5.35
N GLN A 280 4.00 -6.84 6.05
CA GLN A 280 2.99 -6.80 7.09
C GLN A 280 1.55 -6.83 6.57
N PHE A 281 1.37 -6.75 5.25
CA PHE A 281 0.08 -6.78 4.57
C PHE A 281 -0.11 -8.00 3.66
N ALA A 282 0.72 -9.06 3.81
CA ALA A 282 0.65 -10.26 2.99
C ALA A 282 -0.75 -10.93 2.94
N ASP A 283 -1.55 -10.74 3.99
CA ASP A 283 -2.91 -11.27 4.11
C ASP A 283 -4.00 -10.34 3.56
N TYR A 284 -3.64 -9.15 3.06
CA TYR A 284 -4.57 -8.14 2.54
C TYR A 284 -4.50 -8.08 1.02
N ASP A 285 -5.56 -7.52 0.43
CA ASP A 285 -5.64 -7.27 -1.00
C ASP A 285 -5.22 -5.84 -1.32
N PHE A 286 -4.68 -5.63 -2.51
CA PHE A 286 -4.18 -4.33 -2.95
C PHE A 286 -4.96 -3.79 -4.15
N TRP A 287 -5.24 -2.49 -4.12
CA TRP A 287 -5.75 -1.70 -5.23
C TRP A 287 -4.70 -0.64 -5.58
N LEU A 288 -4.06 -0.78 -6.75
CA LEU A 288 -2.94 0.05 -7.15
C LEU A 288 -3.39 1.24 -7.98
N ALA A 289 -2.95 2.45 -7.63
CA ALA A 289 -2.95 3.59 -8.55
C ALA A 289 -1.61 3.68 -9.30
N ALA A 290 -1.67 3.55 -10.62
CA ALA A 290 -0.52 3.70 -11.50
C ALA A 290 -1.01 4.11 -12.90
N TYR A 291 -0.55 5.27 -13.37
CA TYR A 291 -1.08 5.90 -14.60
C TYR A 291 -0.14 5.78 -15.80
N ASP A 292 1.09 5.32 -15.56
CA ASP A 292 2.12 5.07 -16.57
C ASP A 292 2.40 3.56 -16.66
N GLU A 293 3.66 3.16 -16.83
CA GLU A 293 4.08 1.75 -16.82
C GLU A 293 3.86 1.11 -15.44
N VAL A 294 3.31 -0.11 -15.45
CA VAL A 294 3.01 -0.86 -14.22
C VAL A 294 3.99 -2.01 -14.05
N ASP A 295 4.89 -1.85 -13.08
CA ASP A 295 5.73 -2.94 -12.56
C ASP A 295 5.39 -3.14 -11.08
N PHE A 296 4.29 -3.86 -10.82
CA PHE A 296 3.85 -4.19 -9.46
C PHE A 296 3.51 -5.69 -9.37
N PRO A 297 4.40 -6.52 -8.79
CA PRO A 297 4.32 -7.97 -8.90
C PRO A 297 3.39 -8.62 -7.87
N TYR A 298 2.92 -7.87 -6.88
CA TYR A 298 2.10 -8.39 -5.79
C TYR A 298 0.64 -8.54 -6.21
N ARG A 299 -0.10 -9.43 -5.56
CA ARG A 299 -1.52 -9.67 -5.82
C ARG A 299 -2.30 -8.35 -5.81
N LEU A 300 -3.08 -8.13 -6.87
CA LEU A 300 -3.95 -6.97 -7.03
C LEU A 300 -5.39 -7.43 -7.25
N VAL A 301 -6.32 -6.74 -6.61
CA VAL A 301 -7.76 -6.87 -6.89
C VAL A 301 -8.27 -5.71 -7.73
N GLY A 302 -7.51 -4.61 -7.80
CA GLY A 302 -7.79 -3.49 -8.68
C GLY A 302 -6.55 -2.77 -9.17
N TRP A 303 -6.67 -2.14 -10.32
CA TRP A 303 -5.70 -1.19 -10.87
C TRP A 303 -6.43 0.06 -11.36
N GLN A 304 -6.27 1.17 -10.63
CA GLN A 304 -6.70 2.50 -11.08
C GLN A 304 -5.71 3.01 -12.12
N TYR A 305 -6.16 3.05 -13.37
CA TYR A 305 -5.31 3.33 -14.52
C TYR A 305 -5.46 4.76 -15.03
N THR A 306 -6.45 5.52 -14.53
CA THR A 306 -6.64 6.93 -14.86
C THR A 306 -7.43 7.64 -13.76
N PRO A 307 -7.02 8.85 -13.34
CA PRO A 307 -7.83 9.76 -12.54
C PRO A 307 -8.63 10.76 -13.39
N TYR A 308 -8.43 10.75 -14.72
CA TYR A 308 -9.04 11.67 -15.67
C TYR A 308 -9.97 10.94 -16.65
N GLY A 309 -10.62 9.88 -16.16
CA GLY A 309 -11.54 9.09 -16.95
C GLY A 309 -12.83 9.83 -17.27
N SER A 310 -13.57 9.30 -18.25
CA SER A 310 -14.93 9.75 -18.56
C SER A 310 -15.88 8.56 -18.52
N CYS A 311 -16.99 8.71 -17.81
CA CYS A 311 -18.03 7.68 -17.72
C CYS A 311 -19.40 8.33 -18.01
N PRO A 312 -20.19 7.81 -18.96
CA PRO A 312 -21.58 8.22 -19.11
C PRO A 312 -22.34 8.16 -17.78
N GLY A 313 -23.05 9.23 -17.46
CA GLY A 313 -23.76 9.39 -16.19
C GLY A 313 -22.97 10.05 -15.07
N VAL A 314 -21.67 10.33 -15.24
CA VAL A 314 -20.88 11.16 -14.32
C VAL A 314 -20.52 12.47 -15.01
N ASP A 315 -20.85 13.59 -14.37
CA ASP A 315 -20.44 14.91 -14.87
C ASP A 315 -18.96 15.16 -14.55
N GLY A 316 -18.15 15.41 -15.57
CA GLY A 316 -16.72 15.70 -15.43
C GLY A 316 -15.83 14.46 -15.43
N GLU A 317 -14.66 14.60 -14.81
CA GLU A 317 -13.67 13.53 -14.70
C GLU A 317 -14.03 12.57 -13.56
N VAL A 318 -13.71 11.29 -13.77
CA VAL A 318 -13.88 10.24 -12.77
C VAL A 318 -12.73 9.26 -12.84
N ASP A 319 -12.33 8.77 -11.68
CA ASP A 319 -11.30 7.76 -11.54
C ASP A 319 -11.83 6.41 -12.04
N ILE A 320 -11.04 5.71 -12.85
CA ILE A 320 -11.45 4.42 -13.45
C ILE A 320 -10.40 3.36 -13.18
N SER A 321 -10.90 2.20 -12.75
CA SER A 321 -10.09 1.03 -12.43
C SER A 321 -10.49 -0.20 -13.23
N VAL A 322 -9.49 -1.01 -13.58
CA VAL A 322 -9.68 -2.41 -13.92
C VAL A 322 -9.84 -3.17 -12.60
N TRP A 323 -10.95 -3.88 -12.41
CA TRP A 323 -11.23 -4.64 -11.19
C TRP A 323 -11.19 -6.14 -11.49
N PHE A 324 -10.22 -6.84 -10.92
CA PHE A 324 -9.94 -8.25 -11.19
C PHE A 324 -10.99 -9.16 -10.52
N LYS A 325 -11.14 -10.39 -11.03
CA LYS A 325 -12.11 -11.37 -10.53
C LYS A 325 -11.55 -12.27 -9.43
#